data_AF-B5JLW5-F1
#
_entry.id   AF-B5JLW5-F1
#
_cell.length_a   1.000
_cell.length_b   1.000
_cell.length_c   1.000
_cell.angle_alpha   90.00
_cell.angle_beta   90.00
_cell.angle_gamma   90.00
#
_symmetry.space_group_name_H-M   'P 1'
#
loop_
_entity.id
_entity.type
_entity.pdbx_description
1 polymer ?
#
loop_
_entity_poly.entity_id
_entity_poly.type
_entity_poly.pdbx_seq_one_letter_code
_entity_poly.pdbx_strand_id
1 'polypeptide(L)'
;MSTYGGILSGTHPQKIETTCMKTFKKLFVFTLGLAAISSASAISFVDVDVDGSSDDGGDAPRGYQYMASWHGSRWDKTFNLLNDGFDPTTMKIVSATVKFAFADDESDTWDYVRMSVGSSILWDWQDVDGSHYNAPYSYEWFTTGLNDSVLLDLQDGIVDYSVVAQSGDYYLKEAALYVEADRLRVPDSGATLGLLGLGVGIIFLLRRQMKTGDGV
;
A
#
# COMPACT_ATOMS: atom_id res chain seq x y z
N MET A 1 -63.69 22.79 -85.05
CA MET A 1 -63.51 24.03 -84.26
C MET A 1 -62.35 23.75 -83.31
N SER A 2 -61.14 24.27 -83.60
CA SER A 2 -60.59 25.54 -83.05
C SER A 2 -60.57 25.49 -81.50
N THR A 3 -59.48 25.69 -80.78
CA THR A 3 -58.50 26.78 -80.94
C THR A 3 -57.22 26.49 -80.13
N TYR A 4 -56.12 27.08 -80.60
CA TYR A 4 -54.81 27.30 -79.98
C TYR A 4 -54.80 28.00 -78.60
N GLY A 5 -53.66 27.86 -77.91
CA GLY A 5 -53.08 28.84 -76.96
C GLY A 5 -52.77 28.23 -75.58
N GLY A 6 -51.62 28.42 -74.91
CA GLY A 6 -50.43 29.22 -75.15
C GLY A 6 -49.59 29.29 -73.84
N ILE A 7 -48.26 29.24 -74.01
CA ILE A 7 -47.15 29.95 -73.32
C ILE A 7 -47.06 30.04 -71.77
N LEU A 8 -45.80 29.88 -71.29
CA LEU A 8 -45.07 30.52 -70.17
C LEU A 8 -44.67 29.55 -69.04
N SER A 9 -43.39 29.23 -68.82
CA SER A 9 -42.24 30.05 -68.40
C SER A 9 -41.99 29.93 -66.90
N GLY A 10 -40.80 29.41 -66.55
CA GLY A 10 -40.09 29.76 -65.31
C GLY A 10 -40.36 28.88 -64.08
N THR A 11 -39.35 28.12 -63.64
CA THR A 11 -38.44 28.58 -62.57
C THR A 11 -37.44 27.48 -62.19
N HIS A 12 -36.17 27.86 -62.14
CA HIS A 12 -35.05 27.04 -61.67
C HIS A 12 -35.25 26.61 -60.20
N PRO A 13 -35.09 25.33 -59.84
CA PRO A 13 -34.82 24.98 -58.46
C PRO A 13 -33.38 25.42 -58.12
N GLN A 14 -33.25 26.49 -57.33
CA GLN A 14 -31.98 26.82 -56.70
C GLN A 14 -31.59 25.69 -55.75
N LYS A 15 -30.47 25.07 -56.07
CA LYS A 15 -29.80 24.05 -55.27
C LYS A 15 -29.18 24.77 -54.07
N ILE A 16 -29.90 24.82 -52.96
CA ILE A 16 -29.37 25.30 -51.68
C ILE A 16 -28.31 24.28 -51.26
N GLU A 17 -27.05 24.66 -51.42
CA GLU A 17 -25.90 23.87 -51.01
C GLU A 17 -25.87 23.76 -49.49
N THR A 18 -26.30 22.61 -48.98
CA THR A 18 -26.09 22.16 -47.61
C THR A 18 -24.62 21.78 -47.40
N THR A 19 -23.72 22.75 -47.51
CA THR A 19 -22.27 22.56 -47.36
C THR A 19 -21.75 23.36 -46.17
N CYS A 20 -22.38 23.23 -44.99
CA CYS A 20 -21.83 23.81 -43.76
C CYS A 20 -22.08 22.98 -42.49
N MET A 21 -22.23 21.65 -42.61
CA MET A 21 -22.38 20.80 -41.41
C MET A 21 -21.73 19.40 -41.50
N LYS A 22 -20.85 19.14 -42.47
CA LYS A 22 -20.16 17.83 -42.57
C LYS A 22 -18.79 17.77 -41.90
N THR A 23 -18.23 18.91 -41.46
CA THR A 23 -16.87 18.94 -40.89
C THR A 23 -16.86 18.97 -39.35
N PHE A 24 -18.01 19.04 -38.68
CA PHE A 24 -18.09 19.05 -37.21
C PHE A 24 -18.36 17.68 -36.57
N LYS A 25 -18.61 16.63 -37.36
CA LYS A 25 -18.83 15.26 -36.85
C LYS A 25 -17.58 14.39 -36.75
N LYS A 26 -16.43 14.85 -37.26
CA LYS A 26 -15.15 14.11 -37.16
C LYS A 26 -14.29 14.52 -35.96
N LEU A 27 -14.76 15.43 -35.11
CA LEU A 27 -14.02 15.95 -33.96
C LEU A 27 -14.67 15.56 -32.61
N PHE A 28 -15.33 14.40 -32.53
CA PHE A 28 -15.97 13.95 -31.29
C PHE A 28 -15.81 12.45 -30.99
N VAL A 29 -14.77 11.81 -31.57
CA VAL A 29 -14.48 10.37 -31.35
C VAL A 29 -13.00 10.17 -30.98
N PHE A 30 -12.41 11.10 -30.23
CA PHE A 30 -11.02 10.98 -29.76
C PHE A 30 -10.88 11.32 -28.27
N THR A 31 -11.91 11.02 -27.49
CA THR A 31 -11.87 11.21 -26.04
C THR A 31 -12.70 10.11 -25.39
N LEU A 32 -12.14 8.92 -25.20
CA LEU A 32 -12.50 7.95 -24.15
C LEU A 32 -11.66 6.70 -24.41
N GLY A 33 -10.49 6.65 -23.81
CA GLY A 33 -9.61 5.48 -23.95
C GLY A 33 -8.28 5.61 -23.24
N LEU A 34 -8.14 6.56 -22.31
CA LEU A 34 -7.07 6.51 -21.33
C LEU A 34 -7.65 5.84 -20.09
N ALA A 35 -7.83 4.51 -20.16
CA ALA A 35 -7.96 3.72 -18.96
C ALA A 35 -6.65 3.94 -18.20
N ALA A 36 -6.69 4.73 -17.13
CA ALA A 36 -5.60 4.85 -16.19
C ALA A 36 -5.37 3.44 -15.64
N ILE A 37 -4.35 2.74 -16.16
CA ILE A 37 -3.89 1.48 -15.62
C ILE A 37 -3.30 1.84 -14.26
N SER A 38 -4.17 1.75 -13.25
CA SER A 38 -3.80 2.02 -11.88
C SER A 38 -3.12 0.79 -11.29
N SER A 39 -1.86 0.56 -11.65
CA SER A 39 -1.03 -0.43 -10.96
C SER A 39 -0.80 0.06 -9.52
N ALA A 40 -1.58 -0.43 -8.56
CA ALA A 40 -1.19 -0.39 -7.16
C ALA A 40 -0.02 -1.36 -7.03
N SER A 41 1.18 -0.83 -6.78
CA SER A 41 2.34 -1.65 -6.45
C SER A 41 2.36 -1.81 -4.94
N ALA A 42 2.08 -3.01 -4.45
CA ALA A 42 2.36 -3.36 -3.07
C ALA A 42 3.88 -3.27 -2.83
N ILE A 43 4.27 -2.62 -1.75
CA ILE A 43 5.65 -2.50 -1.27
C ILE A 43 5.75 -3.33 0.00
N SER A 44 6.76 -4.21 0.05
CA SER A 44 7.05 -4.99 1.25
C SER A 44 8.09 -4.29 2.11
N PHE A 45 7.84 -4.29 3.41
CA PHE A 45 8.76 -3.86 4.45
C PHE A 45 8.99 -5.03 5.40
N VAL A 46 10.22 -5.13 5.90
CA VAL A 46 10.60 -6.14 6.89
C VAL A 46 11.43 -5.44 7.94
N ASP A 47 10.89 -5.34 9.14
CA ASP A 47 11.66 -4.92 10.31
C ASP A 47 11.99 -6.17 11.13
N VAL A 48 13.27 -6.31 11.48
CA VAL A 48 13.79 -7.44 12.23
C VAL A 48 14.49 -6.89 13.47
N ASP A 49 13.89 -7.15 14.63
CA ASP A 49 14.54 -6.91 15.89
C ASP A 49 15.29 -8.19 16.28
N VAL A 50 16.61 -8.14 16.09
CA VAL A 50 17.53 -9.14 16.64
C VAL A 50 18.03 -8.57 17.96
N ASP A 51 17.81 -9.28 19.08
CA ASP A 51 18.23 -8.87 20.41
C ASP A 51 19.78 -8.84 20.52
N GLY A 52 20.37 -7.80 19.97
CA GLY A 52 21.80 -7.61 19.80
C GLY A 52 22.44 -6.69 20.85
N SER A 53 22.09 -6.80 22.14
CA SER A 53 22.90 -6.22 23.20
C SER A 53 23.45 -7.29 24.15
N SER A 54 24.55 -7.91 23.73
CA SER A 54 25.40 -8.74 24.55
C SER A 54 26.26 -7.86 25.48
N ASP A 55 25.79 -7.59 26.69
CA ASP A 55 26.65 -7.07 27.77
C ASP A 55 26.78 -8.04 28.97
N ASP A 56 26.02 -9.15 29.00
CA ASP A 56 26.13 -10.17 30.05
C ASP A 56 26.78 -11.45 29.48
N GLY A 57 28.06 -11.63 29.80
CA GLY A 57 28.97 -12.61 29.18
C GLY A 57 28.63 -14.08 29.43
N GLY A 58 28.05 -14.72 28.42
CA GLY A 58 28.04 -16.18 28.20
C GLY A 58 28.32 -16.51 26.73
N ASP A 59 28.98 -17.64 26.47
CA ASP A 59 29.48 -18.10 25.15
C ASP A 59 28.35 -18.51 24.14
N ALA A 60 27.48 -17.57 23.76
CA ALA A 60 26.61 -17.71 22.58
C ALA A 60 27.31 -17.13 21.36
N PRO A 61 26.92 -17.58 20.15
CA PRO A 61 27.17 -16.80 18.94
C PRO A 61 26.75 -15.34 19.17
N ARG A 62 27.64 -14.40 18.82
CA ARG A 62 27.40 -12.95 18.98
C ARG A 62 26.03 -12.55 18.43
N GLY A 63 25.22 -11.88 19.25
CA GLY A 63 23.92 -11.31 18.84
C GLY A 63 22.69 -11.96 19.47
N TYR A 64 22.85 -12.84 20.45
CA TYR A 64 21.73 -13.38 21.24
C TYR A 64 21.84 -12.91 22.69
N GLN A 65 20.78 -12.32 23.23
CA GLN A 65 20.65 -12.15 24.67
C GLN A 65 20.37 -13.51 25.32
N TYR A 66 21.23 -13.91 26.25
CA TYR A 66 20.92 -14.99 27.19
C TYR A 66 20.06 -14.40 28.29
N MET A 67 18.77 -14.68 28.27
CA MET A 67 17.93 -14.40 29.41
C MET A 67 17.05 -15.62 29.64
N ALA A 68 17.49 -16.50 30.52
CA ALA A 68 16.63 -17.53 31.08
C ALA A 68 15.37 -16.85 31.61
N SER A 69 14.25 -17.11 30.96
CA SER A 69 12.99 -16.53 31.39
C SER A 69 12.58 -17.18 32.70
N TRP A 70 12.15 -16.37 33.66
CA TRP A 70 11.46 -16.89 34.84
C TRP A 70 10.00 -16.45 34.71
N HIS A 71 9.07 -17.18 35.33
CA HIS A 71 7.65 -16.83 35.31
C HIS A 71 7.43 -15.32 35.59
N GLY A 72 6.88 -14.60 34.61
CA GLY A 72 6.66 -13.16 34.67
C GLY A 72 7.72 -12.28 33.99
N SER A 73 8.81 -12.85 33.45
CA SER A 73 9.75 -12.13 32.58
C SER A 73 8.99 -11.49 31.42
N ARG A 74 9.34 -10.25 31.08
CA ARG A 74 8.66 -9.47 30.05
C ARG A 74 9.68 -8.75 29.17
N TRP A 75 9.46 -8.83 27.86
CA TRP A 75 10.20 -8.10 26.84
C TRP A 75 9.23 -7.15 26.15
N ASP A 76 9.57 -5.87 26.14
CA ASP A 76 8.81 -4.84 25.46
C ASP A 76 9.75 -4.13 24.49
N LYS A 77 9.35 -4.10 23.22
CA LYS A 77 10.12 -3.55 22.11
C LYS A 77 9.16 -2.97 21.09
N THR A 78 9.72 -2.40 20.02
CA THR A 78 8.95 -1.67 19.02
C THR A 78 9.46 -2.01 17.64
N PHE A 79 8.56 -2.37 16.73
CA PHE A 79 8.85 -2.39 15.31
C PHE A 79 8.77 -0.98 14.74
N ASN A 80 9.76 -0.56 13.94
CA ASN A 80 9.84 0.78 13.37
C ASN A 80 10.15 0.75 11.87
N LEU A 81 9.07 0.67 11.08
CA LEU A 81 9.10 0.61 9.61
C LEU A 81 9.64 1.91 8.97
N LEU A 82 9.71 3.02 9.71
CA LEU A 82 10.20 4.30 9.19
C LEU A 82 11.67 4.18 8.79
N ASN A 83 12.44 3.34 9.48
CA ASN A 83 13.83 3.06 9.17
C ASN A 83 13.99 2.28 7.86
N ASP A 84 12.97 1.53 7.46
CA ASP A 84 12.93 0.71 6.24
C ASP A 84 12.29 1.44 5.05
N GLY A 85 11.97 2.73 5.21
CA GLY A 85 11.45 3.59 4.16
C GLY A 85 9.92 3.61 4.04
N PHE A 86 9.19 3.10 5.03
CA PHE A 86 7.76 3.35 5.14
C PHE A 86 7.52 4.83 5.44
N ASP A 87 6.60 5.44 4.69
CA ASP A 87 6.19 6.83 4.88
C ASP A 87 4.68 6.88 5.14
N PRO A 88 4.23 7.15 6.38
CA PRO A 88 2.82 7.16 6.74
C PRO A 88 2.02 8.26 6.02
N THR A 89 2.69 9.25 5.41
CA THR A 89 2.01 10.32 4.67
C THR A 89 1.69 9.95 3.22
N THR A 90 2.44 9.00 2.64
CA THR A 90 2.32 8.61 1.24
C THR A 90 2.05 7.12 1.06
N MET A 91 1.98 6.34 2.13
CA MET A 91 1.73 4.91 2.12
C MET A 91 0.65 4.53 3.13
N LYS A 92 -0.02 3.42 2.86
CA LYS A 92 -1.06 2.84 3.71
C LYS A 92 -0.81 1.36 3.83
N ILE A 93 -0.73 0.87 5.06
CA ILE A 93 -0.55 -0.56 5.32
C ILE A 93 -1.85 -1.29 4.99
N VAL A 94 -1.74 -2.37 4.23
CA VAL A 94 -2.86 -3.20 3.77
C VAL A 94 -2.86 -4.59 4.38
N SER A 95 -1.69 -5.12 4.72
CA SER A 95 -1.55 -6.38 5.45
C SER A 95 -0.27 -6.36 6.28
N ALA A 96 -0.26 -7.11 7.37
CA ALA A 96 0.93 -7.32 8.17
C ALA A 96 0.93 -8.73 8.76
N THR A 97 2.12 -9.31 8.85
CA THR A 97 2.39 -10.63 9.42
C THR A 97 3.53 -10.48 10.41
N VAL A 98 3.34 -10.94 11.64
CA VAL A 98 4.39 -10.96 12.65
C VAL A 98 4.90 -12.39 12.87
N LYS A 99 6.18 -12.49 13.17
CA LYS A 99 6.87 -13.75 13.45
C LYS A 99 7.73 -13.61 14.70
N PHE A 100 7.69 -14.62 15.57
CA PHE A 100 8.57 -14.74 16.72
C PHE A 100 9.30 -16.07 16.65
N ALA A 101 10.63 -16.05 16.82
CA ALA A 101 11.45 -17.24 16.86
C ALA A 101 11.80 -17.57 18.31
N PHE A 102 11.45 -18.78 18.77
CA PHE A 102 11.82 -19.27 20.10
C PHE A 102 12.73 -20.48 20.01
N ALA A 103 13.66 -20.61 20.95
CA ALA A 103 14.41 -21.83 21.21
C ALA A 103 14.25 -22.19 22.69
N ASP A 104 14.29 -23.46 23.03
CA ASP A 104 14.22 -23.99 24.41
C ASP A 104 15.61 -24.53 24.82
N ASP A 105 16.11 -24.26 26.02
CA ASP A 105 17.41 -24.76 26.50
C ASP A 105 17.48 -26.25 26.84
N GLU A 106 16.38 -26.90 27.20
CA GLU A 106 16.42 -28.24 27.78
C GLU A 106 15.38 -29.20 27.18
N SER A 107 15.10 -30.30 27.88
CA SER A 107 14.07 -31.28 27.51
C SER A 107 13.01 -31.34 28.60
N ASP A 108 12.82 -30.23 29.30
CA ASP A 108 11.79 -30.16 30.31
C ASP A 108 10.42 -30.13 29.60
N THR A 109 9.35 -29.96 30.35
CA THR A 109 8.03 -29.96 29.74
C THR A 109 7.31 -28.74 30.24
N TRP A 110 6.90 -27.89 29.28
CA TRP A 110 5.92 -26.81 29.41
C TRP A 110 6.48 -25.38 29.53
N ASP A 111 6.97 -24.88 28.40
CA ASP A 111 7.19 -23.46 28.17
C ASP A 111 5.98 -22.76 27.60
N TYR A 112 5.52 -21.71 28.29
CA TYR A 112 4.38 -20.94 27.83
C TYR A 112 4.69 -19.46 27.74
N VAL A 113 4.27 -18.86 26.63
CA VAL A 113 4.42 -17.43 26.39
C VAL A 113 3.08 -16.78 26.09
N ARG A 114 2.97 -15.51 26.48
CA ARG A 114 1.99 -14.58 25.93
C ARG A 114 2.70 -13.60 25.01
N MET A 115 2.16 -13.43 23.81
CA MET A 115 2.69 -12.51 22.81
C MET A 115 1.62 -11.50 22.43
N SER A 116 1.99 -10.23 22.33
CA SER A 116 1.10 -9.15 21.91
C SER A 116 1.78 -8.20 20.95
N VAL A 117 0.99 -7.58 20.07
CA VAL A 117 1.40 -6.47 19.21
C VAL A 117 0.37 -5.37 19.33
N GLY A 118 0.82 -4.15 19.61
CA GLY A 118 0.00 -3.03 20.01
C GLY A 118 -0.88 -3.39 21.20
N SER A 119 -2.19 -3.17 21.05
CA SER A 119 -3.19 -3.51 22.05
C SER A 119 -3.72 -4.96 21.97
N SER A 120 -3.30 -5.74 20.96
CA SER A 120 -3.86 -7.06 20.69
C SER A 120 -2.98 -8.19 21.26
N ILE A 121 -3.60 -9.10 22.01
CA ILE A 121 -3.00 -10.38 22.36
C ILE A 121 -3.10 -11.28 21.13
N LEU A 122 -1.95 -11.77 20.65
CA LEU A 122 -1.87 -12.67 19.51
C LEU A 122 -2.00 -14.12 19.95
N TRP A 123 -1.27 -14.45 21.01
CA TRP A 123 -1.34 -15.75 21.66
C TRP A 123 -1.27 -15.58 23.17
N ASP A 124 -2.08 -16.37 23.87
CA ASP A 124 -2.09 -16.48 25.34
C ASP A 124 -1.92 -17.96 25.68
N TRP A 125 -0.88 -18.30 26.45
CA TRP A 125 -0.44 -19.67 26.70
C TRP A 125 0.02 -20.42 25.44
N GLN A 126 0.81 -19.76 24.59
CA GLN A 126 1.43 -20.42 23.46
C GLN A 126 2.58 -21.29 23.95
N ASP A 127 2.48 -22.58 23.64
CA ASP A 127 3.55 -23.55 23.84
C ASP A 127 4.72 -23.21 22.91
N VAL A 128 5.92 -23.04 23.48
CA VAL A 128 7.18 -22.73 22.75
C VAL A 128 8.30 -23.74 23.01
N ASP A 129 7.99 -24.82 23.70
CA ASP A 129 8.88 -25.96 24.05
C ASP A 129 9.50 -26.59 22.77
N GLY A 130 8.82 -26.45 21.63
CA GLY A 130 9.37 -26.79 20.32
C GLY A 130 9.78 -28.27 20.22
N SER A 131 10.66 -28.62 19.29
CA SER A 131 11.15 -30.01 19.11
C SER A 131 12.67 -30.07 19.01
N HIS A 132 13.35 -29.18 19.73
CA HIS A 132 14.66 -28.69 19.31
C HIS A 132 15.83 -29.40 20.03
N TYR A 133 16.31 -30.49 19.45
CA TYR A 133 17.43 -31.29 20.00
C TYR A 133 18.78 -30.52 20.13
N ASN A 134 18.90 -29.26 19.70
CA ASN A 134 20.17 -28.51 19.65
C ASN A 134 20.00 -26.99 19.85
N ALA A 135 19.31 -26.56 20.88
CA ALA A 135 19.44 -25.16 21.30
C ALA A 135 20.90 -24.82 21.69
N PRO A 136 21.34 -23.57 21.53
CA PRO A 136 20.60 -22.40 21.02
C PRO A 136 20.55 -22.28 19.49
N TYR A 137 20.95 -23.30 18.72
CA TYR A 137 21.14 -23.23 17.26
C TYR A 137 19.90 -23.58 16.43
N SER A 138 18.90 -24.19 17.05
CA SER A 138 17.59 -24.44 16.46
C SER A 138 16.52 -23.61 17.16
N TYR A 139 15.55 -23.14 16.39
CA TYR A 139 14.40 -22.38 16.88
C TYR A 139 13.18 -22.70 16.01
N GLU A 140 11.99 -22.40 16.53
CA GLU A 140 10.71 -22.48 15.83
C GLU A 140 10.11 -21.09 15.64
N TRP A 141 9.56 -20.87 14.45
CA TRP A 141 8.87 -19.65 14.09
C TRP A 141 7.38 -19.75 14.36
N PHE A 142 6.87 -18.91 15.25
CA PHE A 142 5.45 -18.69 15.45
C PHE A 142 5.01 -17.51 14.60
N THR A 143 4.07 -17.74 13.66
CA THR A 143 3.68 -16.76 12.64
C THR A 143 2.18 -16.51 12.69
N THR A 144 1.76 -15.24 12.66
CA THR A 144 0.34 -14.89 12.53
C THR A 144 0.14 -13.59 11.75
N GLY A 145 -0.99 -13.49 11.06
CA GLY A 145 -1.45 -12.26 10.45
C GLY A 145 -2.03 -11.31 11.50
N LEU A 146 -1.77 -10.01 11.35
CA LEU A 146 -2.33 -8.98 12.23
C LEU A 146 -3.76 -8.61 11.80
N ASN A 147 -4.63 -8.40 12.77
CA ASN A 147 -6.03 -8.01 12.53
C ASN A 147 -6.17 -6.50 12.24
N ASP A 148 -7.34 -6.09 11.75
CA ASP A 148 -7.62 -4.71 11.36
C ASP A 148 -7.36 -3.69 12.47
N SER A 149 -7.60 -4.02 13.75
CA SER A 149 -7.31 -3.11 14.87
C SER A 149 -5.81 -2.83 15.00
N VAL A 150 -4.96 -3.86 14.93
CA VAL A 150 -3.50 -3.67 14.99
C VAL A 150 -2.99 -2.98 13.72
N LEU A 151 -3.59 -3.26 12.56
CA LEU A 151 -3.25 -2.55 11.33
C LEU A 151 -3.54 -1.05 11.42
N LEU A 152 -4.55 -0.62 12.19
CA LEU A 152 -4.80 0.80 12.45
C LEU A 152 -3.73 1.42 13.35
N ASP A 153 -3.31 0.69 14.39
CA ASP A 153 -2.24 1.14 15.28
C ASP A 153 -0.91 1.29 14.53
N LEU A 154 -0.62 0.40 13.57
CA LEU A 154 0.62 0.40 12.78
C LEU A 154 0.68 1.50 11.69
N GLN A 155 -0.38 2.28 11.45
CA GLN A 155 -0.39 3.24 10.33
C GLN A 155 0.61 4.40 10.49
N ASP A 156 1.11 4.66 11.69
CA ASP A 156 2.19 5.63 11.91
C ASP A 156 3.59 5.07 11.62
N GLY A 157 3.67 3.77 11.27
CA GLY A 157 4.90 3.05 10.98
C GLY A 157 5.59 2.46 12.21
N ILE A 158 4.99 2.60 13.39
CA ILE A 158 5.58 2.17 14.67
C ILE A 158 4.56 1.32 15.42
N VAL A 159 4.94 0.13 15.87
CA VAL A 159 4.07 -0.65 16.76
C VAL A 159 4.88 -1.33 17.85
N ASP A 160 4.40 -1.20 19.08
CA ASP A 160 4.98 -1.92 20.21
C ASP A 160 4.63 -3.41 20.13
N TYR A 161 5.53 -4.27 20.57
CA TYR A 161 5.24 -5.67 20.81
C TYR A 161 5.71 -6.05 22.20
N SER A 162 5.06 -7.05 22.78
CA SER A 162 5.51 -7.64 24.03
C SER A 162 5.47 -9.16 24.00
N VAL A 163 6.47 -9.75 24.65
CA VAL A 163 6.51 -11.17 24.97
C VAL A 163 6.57 -11.28 26.49
N VAL A 164 5.74 -12.15 27.07
CA VAL A 164 5.67 -12.37 28.51
C VAL A 164 5.78 -13.86 28.79
N ALA A 165 6.75 -14.23 29.62
CA ALA A 165 6.91 -15.58 30.13
C ALA A 165 5.80 -15.93 31.10
N GLN A 166 5.07 -16.99 30.77
CA GLN A 166 4.03 -17.57 31.59
C GLN A 166 4.46 -18.88 32.25
N SER A 167 5.45 -19.59 31.71
CA SER A 167 6.03 -20.79 32.32
C SER A 167 7.34 -21.15 31.63
N GLY A 168 8.21 -21.83 32.37
CA GLY A 168 9.44 -22.47 31.88
C GLY A 168 10.55 -21.50 31.45
N ASP A 169 11.59 -22.06 30.86
CA ASP A 169 12.79 -21.40 30.38
C ASP A 169 12.94 -21.56 28.87
N TYR A 170 12.90 -20.43 28.19
CA TYR A 170 13.04 -20.39 26.74
C TYR A 170 13.76 -19.11 26.33
N TYR A 171 14.19 -19.09 25.09
CA TYR A 171 14.88 -17.99 24.44
C TYR A 171 14.01 -17.39 23.34
N LEU A 172 13.68 -16.10 23.45
CA LEU A 172 13.29 -15.33 22.27
C LEU A 172 14.56 -15.04 21.46
N LYS A 173 14.61 -15.52 20.22
CA LYS A 173 15.76 -15.34 19.31
C LYS A 173 15.60 -14.12 18.42
N GLU A 174 14.41 -13.96 17.87
CA GLU A 174 14.14 -12.97 16.84
C GLU A 174 12.65 -12.62 16.84
N ALA A 175 12.35 -11.35 16.63
CA ALA A 175 11.01 -10.87 16.33
C ALA A 175 11.05 -10.14 14.99
N ALA A 176 10.13 -10.48 14.08
CA ALA A 176 10.09 -9.92 12.75
C ALA A 176 8.68 -9.49 12.37
N LEU A 177 8.57 -8.32 11.73
CA LEU A 177 7.32 -7.78 11.22
C LEU A 177 7.43 -7.60 9.70
N TYR A 178 6.57 -8.31 8.96
CA TYR A 178 6.42 -8.23 7.52
C TYR A 178 5.18 -7.43 7.18
N VAL A 179 5.34 -6.36 6.42
CA VAL A 179 4.26 -5.43 6.11
C VAL A 179 4.12 -5.27 4.62
N GLU A 180 2.91 -5.35 4.11
CA GLU A 180 2.57 -4.89 2.78
C GLU A 180 1.86 -3.55 2.88
N ALA A 181 2.35 -2.56 2.14
CA ALA A 181 1.71 -1.26 2.04
C ALA A 181 1.47 -0.86 0.59
N ASP A 182 0.37 -0.15 0.38
CA ASP A 182 0.07 0.53 -0.86
C ASP A 182 0.53 1.97 -0.79
N ARG A 183 1.08 2.50 -1.89
CA ARG A 183 1.27 3.95 -2.00
C ARG A 183 -0.09 4.62 -2.15
N LEU A 184 -0.36 5.59 -1.28
CA LEU A 184 -1.45 6.53 -1.45
C LEU A 184 -1.21 7.27 -2.77
N ARG A 185 -2.06 6.95 -3.74
CA ARG A 185 -2.13 7.74 -4.97
C ARG A 185 -2.68 9.08 -4.57
N VAL A 186 -1.84 10.11 -4.62
CA VAL A 186 -2.34 11.48 -4.70
C VAL A 186 -3.34 11.49 -5.87
N PRO A 187 -4.58 11.98 -5.70
CA PRO A 187 -5.64 11.92 -6.72
C PRO A 187 -5.29 12.49 -8.10
N ASP A 188 -4.13 13.07 -8.26
CA ASP A 188 -3.69 13.69 -9.49
C ASP A 188 -2.89 12.69 -10.33
N SER A 189 -3.57 11.65 -10.82
CA SER A 189 -3.03 10.71 -11.83
C SER A 189 -2.82 11.42 -13.20
N GLY A 190 -2.16 12.57 -13.18
CA GLY A 190 -2.14 13.54 -14.27
C GLY A 190 -3.45 14.31 -14.44
N ALA A 191 -4.46 14.17 -13.56
CA ALA A 191 -5.74 14.85 -13.71
C ALA A 191 -5.62 16.37 -13.58
N THR A 192 -4.90 16.89 -12.56
CA THR A 192 -4.58 18.33 -12.46
C THR A 192 -3.68 18.79 -13.59
N LEU A 193 -2.66 18.03 -13.98
CA LEU A 193 -1.83 18.36 -15.14
C LEU A 193 -2.64 18.39 -16.45
N GLY A 194 -3.60 17.49 -16.60
CA GLY A 194 -4.51 17.41 -17.73
C GLY A 194 -5.50 18.57 -17.75
N LEU A 195 -6.09 18.92 -16.60
CA LEU A 195 -6.95 20.09 -16.44
C LEU A 195 -6.19 21.40 -16.66
N LEU A 196 -4.96 21.49 -16.16
CA LEU A 196 -4.06 22.62 -16.41
C LEU A 196 -3.76 22.73 -17.91
N GLY A 197 -3.40 21.61 -18.56
CA GLY A 197 -3.16 21.55 -20.00
C GLY A 197 -4.38 21.96 -20.82
N LEU A 198 -5.57 21.49 -20.46
CA LEU A 198 -6.83 21.90 -21.07
C LEU A 198 -7.11 23.38 -20.87
N GLY A 199 -6.90 23.91 -19.66
CA GLY A 199 -7.05 25.32 -19.34
C GLY A 199 -6.14 26.20 -20.20
N VAL A 200 -4.86 25.84 -20.30
CA VAL A 200 -3.89 26.55 -21.16
C VAL A 200 -4.27 26.45 -22.63
N GLY A 201 -4.72 25.28 -23.09
CA GLY A 201 -5.20 25.06 -24.46
C GLY A 201 -6.40 25.94 -24.82
N ILE A 202 -7.39 26.05 -23.92
CA ILE A 202 -8.57 26.91 -24.10
C ILE A 202 -8.16 28.38 -24.19
N ILE A 203 -7.27 28.85 -23.29
CA ILE A 203 -6.76 30.23 -23.32
C ILE A 203 -6.04 30.53 -24.66
N PHE A 204 -5.25 29.59 -25.17
CA PHE A 204 -4.56 29.76 -26.45
C PHE A 204 -5.55 29.87 -27.63
N LEU A 205 -6.61 29.06 -27.64
CA LEU A 205 -7.67 29.12 -28.67
C LEU A 205 -8.43 30.45 -28.61
N LEU A 206 -8.81 30.90 -27.42
CA LEU A 206 -9.47 32.20 -27.23
C LEU A 206 -8.58 33.36 -27.70
N ARG A 207 -7.28 33.32 -27.40
CA ARG A 207 -6.33 34.34 -27.87
C ARG A 207 -6.22 34.42 -29.38
N ARG A 208 -6.33 33.30 -30.09
CA ARG A 208 -6.29 33.26 -31.56
C ARG A 208 -7.52 33.93 -32.16
N GLN A 209 -8.69 33.73 -31.58
CA GLN A 209 -9.94 34.32 -32.08
C GLN A 209 -9.95 35.85 -31.97
N MET A 210 -9.46 36.41 -30.86
CA MET A 210 -9.43 37.88 -30.65
C MET A 210 -8.57 38.62 -31.68
N LYS A 211 -7.46 38.03 -32.16
CA LYS A 211 -6.60 38.68 -33.16
C LYS A 211 -7.23 38.84 -34.55
N THR A 212 -8.33 38.15 -34.81
CA THR A 212 -9.01 38.16 -36.11
C THR A 212 -10.18 39.15 -36.16
N GLY A 213 -10.50 39.82 -35.04
CA GLY A 213 -11.67 40.69 -34.92
C GLY A 213 -11.45 42.17 -35.27
N ASP A 214 -10.22 42.67 -35.28
CA ASP A 214 -9.93 44.11 -35.44
C ASP A 214 -9.72 44.56 -36.90
N GLY A 215 -10.35 43.86 -37.84
CA GLY A 215 -10.25 44.12 -39.29
C GLY A 215 -11.57 44.48 -39.94
N VAL A 216 -12.33 45.42 -39.37
CA VAL A 216 -13.44 46.12 -40.03
C VAL A 216 -13.34 47.61 -39.72
#